data_AF-A0A549T4T7-F1
#
_entry.id   AF-A0A549T4T7-F1
#
_cell.length_a   1.000
_cell.length_b   1.000
_cell.length_c   1.000
_cell.angle_alpha   90.00
_cell.angle_beta   90.00
_cell.angle_gamma   90.00
#
_symmetry.space_group_name_H-M   'P 1'
#
loop_
_entity.id
_entity.type
_entity.pdbx_description
1 polymer ?
#
loop_
_entity_poly.entity_id
_entity_poly.type
_entity_poly.pdbx_seq_one_letter_code
_entity_poly.pdbx_strand_id
1 'polypeptide(L)'
;MLYFIIKGLHVASDIIWVGGMLINAFVIAMVPPPIRGGVITALRRYDRLVTTTALAGVWLFGLILAFGYIGFSGGWLHLKLLIVGMLSALHGMQSAWLRRMEANPLLDPPAFVSKGMPIVLVSTVVVVLLAEVKPF
;
A
#
# COMPACT_ATOMS: atom_id res chain seq x y z
N MET A 1 -23.74 -11.08 9.94
CA MET A 1 -23.24 -11.39 8.57
C MET A 1 -22.49 -10.22 7.94
N LEU A 2 -23.09 -9.01 7.90
CA LEU A 2 -22.48 -7.82 7.27
C LEU A 2 -21.07 -7.49 7.79
N TYR A 3 -20.84 -7.55 9.11
CA TYR A 3 -19.50 -7.36 9.71
C TYR A 3 -18.42 -8.25 9.07
N PHE A 4 -18.69 -9.55 8.90
CA PHE A 4 -17.72 -10.48 8.34
C PHE A 4 -17.47 -10.22 6.85
N ILE A 5 -18.51 -9.81 6.10
CA ILE A 5 -18.37 -9.41 4.70
C ILE A 5 -17.45 -8.19 4.58
N ILE A 6 -17.71 -7.14 5.38
CA ILE A 6 -16.90 -5.92 5.35
C ILE A 6 -15.46 -6.20 5.82
N LYS A 7 -15.28 -7.01 6.87
CA LYS A 7 -13.94 -7.45 7.32
C LYS A 7 -13.21 -8.20 6.19
N GLY A 8 -13.90 -9.12 5.51
CA GLY A 8 -13.34 -9.84 4.36
C GLY A 8 -12.93 -8.92 3.22
N LEU A 9 -13.78 -7.96 2.85
CA LEU A 9 -13.48 -6.97 1.81
C LEU A 9 -12.33 -6.04 2.20
N HIS A 10 -12.22 -5.65 3.47
CA HIS A 10 -11.07 -4.87 3.97
C HIS A 10 -9.77 -5.66 3.82
N VAL A 11 -9.72 -6.90 4.32
CA VAL A 11 -8.51 -7.76 4.23
C VAL A 11 -8.15 -8.05 2.78
N ALA A 12 -9.12 -8.32 1.90
CA ALA A 12 -8.85 -8.53 0.49
C ALA A 12 -8.25 -7.28 -0.17
N SER A 13 -8.76 -6.09 0.19
CA SER A 13 -8.21 -4.81 -0.28
C SER A 13 -6.78 -4.61 0.21
N ASP A 14 -6.49 -4.91 1.48
CA ASP A 14 -5.14 -4.81 2.05
C ASP A 14 -4.15 -5.70 1.28
N ILE A 15 -4.51 -6.96 1.01
CA ILE A 15 -3.64 -7.91 0.28
C ILE A 15 -3.34 -7.43 -1.15
N ILE A 16 -4.37 -7.01 -1.89
CA ILE A 16 -4.20 -6.54 -3.28
C ILE A 16 -3.34 -5.27 -3.30
N TRP A 17 -3.58 -4.36 -2.35
CA TRP A 17 -2.84 -3.11 -2.24
C TRP A 17 -1.37 -3.35 -1.90
N VAL A 18 -1.06 -4.16 -0.88
CA VAL A 18 0.31 -4.53 -0.51
C VAL A 18 1.03 -5.22 -1.66
N GLY A 19 0.37 -6.17 -2.34
CA GLY A 19 0.93 -6.83 -3.53
C GLY A 19 1.30 -5.83 -4.63
N GLY A 20 0.42 -4.87 -4.92
CA GLY A 20 0.69 -3.81 -5.89
C GLY A 20 1.86 -2.90 -5.48
N MET A 21 1.95 -2.50 -4.21
CA MET A 21 3.08 -1.72 -3.70
C MET A 21 4.40 -2.47 -3.77
N LEU A 22 4.41 -3.79 -3.57
CA LEU A 22 5.60 -4.63 -3.71
C LEU A 22 6.05 -4.72 -5.17
N ILE A 23 5.11 -4.86 -6.12
CA ILE A 23 5.43 -4.81 -7.56
C ILE A 23 5.99 -3.45 -7.93
N ASN A 24 5.39 -2.36 -7.44
CA ASN A 24 5.91 -1.00 -7.64
C ASN A 24 7.33 -0.85 -7.10
N ALA A 25 7.57 -1.27 -5.85
CA ALA A 25 8.89 -1.22 -5.23
C ALA A 25 9.92 -2.06 -6.00
N PHE A 26 9.54 -3.25 -6.48
CA PHE A 26 10.39 -4.11 -7.29
C PHE A 26 10.82 -3.39 -8.59
N VAL A 27 9.86 -2.84 -9.34
CA VAL A 27 10.16 -2.17 -10.60
C VAL A 27 11.02 -0.93 -10.39
N ILE A 28 10.75 -0.16 -9.34
CA ILE A 28 11.52 1.03 -9.00
C ILE A 28 12.97 0.67 -8.63
N ALA A 29 13.17 -0.37 -7.81
CA ALA A 29 14.49 -0.66 -7.23
C ALA A 29 15.36 -1.59 -8.08
N MET A 30 14.76 -2.50 -8.86
CA MET A 30 15.48 -3.64 -9.44
C MET A 30 15.42 -3.73 -10.96
N VAL A 31 14.46 -3.09 -11.63
CA VAL A 31 14.36 -3.16 -13.10
C VAL A 31 15.36 -2.19 -13.75
N PRO A 32 16.28 -2.66 -14.60
CA PRO A 32 17.33 -1.82 -15.16
C PRO A 32 16.83 -0.90 -16.29
N PRO A 33 17.48 0.26 -16.53
CA PRO A 33 17.04 1.27 -17.49
C PRO A 33 16.66 0.76 -18.90
N PRO A 34 17.39 -0.19 -19.52
CA PRO A 34 17.11 -0.62 -20.89
C PRO A 34 15.69 -1.19 -21.12
N ILE A 35 15.10 -1.82 -20.10
CA ILE A 35 13.75 -2.42 -20.18
C ILE A 35 12.71 -1.71 -19.31
N ARG A 36 13.17 -0.79 -18.44
CA ARG A 36 12.36 -0.12 -17.42
C ARG A 36 11.16 0.63 -18.00
N GLY A 37 11.34 1.35 -19.10
CA GLY A 37 10.27 2.17 -19.70
C GLY A 37 9.01 1.34 -20.03
N GLY A 38 9.18 0.27 -20.81
CA GLY A 38 8.05 -0.59 -21.21
C GLY A 38 7.38 -1.30 -20.03
N VAL A 39 8.16 -1.77 -19.05
CA VAL A 39 7.63 -2.36 -17.81
C VAL A 39 6.81 -1.35 -17.02
N ILE A 40 7.31 -0.12 -16.87
CA ILE A 40 6.62 0.95 -16.14
C ILE A 40 5.32 1.34 -16.85
N THR A 41 5.28 1.42 -18.18
CA THR A 41 4.05 1.75 -18.92
C THR A 41 2.91 0.78 -18.59
N ALA A 42 3.19 -0.52 -18.62
CA ALA A 42 2.22 -1.55 -18.24
C ALA A 42 1.83 -1.45 -16.76
N LEU A 43 2.84 -1.32 -15.88
CA LEU A 43 2.64 -1.25 -14.45
C LEU A 43 1.81 -0.04 -14.00
N ARG A 44 2.01 1.14 -14.59
CA ARG A 44 1.22 2.33 -14.25
C ARG A 44 -0.28 2.17 -14.53
N ARG A 45 -0.65 1.39 -15.55
CA ARG A 45 -2.05 1.08 -15.82
C ARG A 45 -2.60 0.16 -14.72
N TYR A 46 -1.84 -0.87 -14.37
CA TYR A 46 -2.20 -1.78 -13.28
C TYR A 46 -2.31 -1.04 -11.92
N ASP A 47 -1.33 -0.21 -11.57
CA ASP A 47 -1.27 0.56 -10.33
C ASP A 47 -2.51 1.46 -10.15
N ARG A 48 -2.95 2.13 -11.23
CA ARG A 48 -4.15 2.98 -11.19
C ARG A 48 -5.45 2.19 -11.08
N LEU A 49 -5.57 1.07 -11.80
CA LEU A 49 -6.82 0.31 -11.85
C LEU A 49 -7.00 -0.66 -10.69
N VAL A 50 -5.90 -1.24 -10.19
CA VAL A 50 -5.92 -2.31 -9.21
C VAL A 50 -5.43 -1.79 -7.87
N THR A 51 -4.18 -1.33 -7.79
CA THR A 51 -3.56 -0.95 -6.51
C THR A 51 -4.21 0.28 -5.87
N THR A 52 -4.55 1.29 -6.67
CA THR A 52 -5.22 2.51 -6.20
C THR A 52 -6.68 2.23 -5.81
N THR A 53 -7.38 1.39 -6.57
CA THR A 53 -8.75 0.94 -6.22
C THR A 53 -8.73 0.12 -4.93
N ALA A 54 -7.72 -0.73 -4.75
CA ALA A 54 -7.53 -1.48 -3.52
C ALA A 54 -7.27 -0.55 -2.33
N LEU A 55 -6.42 0.47 -2.48
CA LEU A 55 -6.22 1.50 -1.44
C LEU A 55 -7.54 2.21 -1.06
N ALA A 56 -8.38 2.52 -2.05
CA ALA A 56 -9.71 3.08 -1.77
C ALA A 56 -10.57 2.09 -0.95
N GLY A 57 -10.50 0.79 -1.26
CA GLY A 57 -11.12 -0.28 -0.47
C GLY A 57 -10.57 -0.38 0.96
N VAL A 58 -9.25 -0.29 1.14
CA VAL A 58 -8.59 -0.28 2.46
C VAL A 58 -9.20 0.79 3.35
N TRP A 59 -9.28 2.02 2.86
CA TRP A 59 -9.85 3.14 3.61
C TRP A 59 -11.36 3.03 3.77
N LEU A 60 -12.09 2.72 2.71
CA LEU A 60 -13.56 2.64 2.76
C LEU A 60 -14.03 1.58 3.77
N PHE A 61 -13.57 0.34 3.62
CA PHE A 61 -13.99 -0.75 4.51
C PHE A 61 -13.38 -0.61 5.90
N GLY A 62 -12.13 -0.12 5.99
CA GLY A 62 -11.47 0.13 7.26
C GLY A 62 -12.18 1.17 8.12
N LEU A 63 -12.62 2.28 7.51
CA LEU A 63 -13.39 3.31 8.20
C LEU A 63 -14.78 2.82 8.59
N ILE A 64 -15.47 2.05 7.73
CA ILE A 64 -16.76 1.45 8.10
C ILE A 64 -16.61 0.54 9.33
N LEU A 65 -15.54 -0.28 9.37
CA LEU A 65 -15.24 -1.12 10.54
C LEU A 65 -14.93 -0.29 11.79
N ALA A 66 -14.09 0.74 11.65
CA ALA A 66 -13.67 1.59 12.75
C ALA A 66 -14.86 2.32 13.39
N PHE A 67 -15.71 2.98 12.62
CA PHE A 67 -16.86 3.72 13.15
C PHE A 67 -18.04 2.83 13.53
N GLY A 68 -18.29 1.75 12.79
CA GLY A 68 -19.50 0.93 12.95
C GLY A 68 -19.37 -0.24 13.92
N TYR A 69 -18.15 -0.74 14.18
CA TYR A 69 -17.97 -2.00 14.89
C TYR A 69 -16.85 -2.01 15.94
N ILE A 70 -15.79 -1.23 15.74
CA ILE A 70 -14.58 -1.32 16.57
C ILE A 70 -14.47 -0.17 17.58
N GLY A 71 -14.77 1.07 17.16
CA GLY A 71 -14.53 2.27 17.95
C GLY A 71 -13.04 2.67 17.99
N PHE A 72 -12.75 3.85 18.55
CA PHE A 72 -11.41 4.46 18.59
C PHE A 72 -10.78 4.52 19.99
N SER A 73 -11.26 3.72 20.94
CA SER A 73 -10.78 3.76 22.32
C SER A 73 -9.43 3.07 22.54
N GLY A 74 -9.07 2.09 21.71
CA GLY A 74 -7.79 1.37 21.80
C GLY A 74 -6.67 2.07 21.05
N GLY A 75 -5.49 2.20 21.66
CA GLY A 75 -4.34 2.84 21.03
C GLY A 75 -3.83 2.08 19.80
N TRP A 76 -4.02 0.76 19.75
CA TRP A 76 -3.61 -0.09 18.63
C TRP A 76 -4.20 0.39 17.29
N LEU A 77 -5.43 0.91 17.30
CA LEU A 77 -6.10 1.38 16.08
C LEU A 77 -5.48 2.68 15.58
N HIS A 78 -5.14 3.60 16.48
CA HIS A 78 -4.46 4.84 16.12
C HIS A 78 -3.09 4.58 15.50
N LEU A 79 -2.32 3.65 16.09
CA LEU A 79 -1.03 3.25 15.53
C LEU A 79 -1.19 2.54 14.17
N LYS A 80 -2.18 1.66 14.03
CA LYS A 80 -2.50 1.03 12.73
C LYS A 80 -2.81 2.08 11.67
N LEU A 81 -3.66 3.06 11.99
CA LEU A 81 -4.04 4.13 11.06
C LEU A 81 -2.86 5.02 10.67
N LEU A 82 -1.96 5.33 11.61
CA LEU A 82 -0.73 6.07 11.33
C LEU A 82 0.13 5.32 10.30
N ILE A 83 0.36 4.02 10.50
CA ILE A 83 1.18 3.20 9.61
C ILE A 83 0.51 3.06 8.23
N VAL A 84 -0.79 2.79 8.17
CA VAL A 84 -1.54 2.70 6.90
C VAL A 84 -1.54 4.04 6.17
N GLY A 85 -1.62 5.17 6.88
CA GLY A 85 -1.45 6.52 6.33
C GLY A 85 -0.06 6.73 5.72
N MET A 86 1.00 6.33 6.42
CA MET A 86 2.37 6.40 5.90
C MET A 86 2.57 5.52 4.65
N LEU A 87 2.01 4.30 4.65
CA LEU A 87 2.04 3.42 3.49
C LEU A 87 1.24 3.99 2.31
N SER A 88 0.11 4.66 2.57
CA SER A 88 -0.68 5.36 1.54
C SER A 88 0.15 6.48 0.89
N ALA A 89 0.89 7.26 1.70
CA ALA A 89 1.81 8.26 1.19
C ALA A 89 2.95 7.63 0.37
N LEU A 90 3.54 6.52 0.86
CA LEU A 90 4.56 5.78 0.13
C LEU A 90 4.05 5.28 -1.22
N HIS A 91 2.83 4.73 -1.29
CA HIS A 91 2.20 4.30 -2.53
C HIS A 91 2.06 5.47 -3.51
N GLY A 92 1.55 6.62 -3.06
CA GLY A 92 1.46 7.82 -3.89
C GLY A 92 2.82 8.29 -4.42
N MET A 93 3.87 8.20 -3.61
CA MET A 93 5.24 8.51 -4.02
C MET A 93 5.78 7.50 -5.03
N GLN A 94 5.55 6.20 -4.84
CA GLN A 94 5.90 5.17 -5.82
C GLN A 94 5.20 5.45 -7.17
N SER A 95 3.89 5.72 -7.17
CA SER A 95 3.14 6.05 -8.37
C SER A 95 3.69 7.32 -9.06
N ALA A 96 4.17 8.30 -8.30
CA ALA A 96 4.83 9.50 -8.85
C ALA A 96 6.19 9.18 -9.46
N TRP A 97 6.99 8.34 -8.82
CA TRP A 97 8.30 7.93 -9.33
C TRP A 97 8.23 7.04 -10.56
N LEU A 98 7.24 6.16 -10.65
CA LEU A 98 6.94 5.43 -11.88
C LEU A 98 6.75 6.42 -13.06
N ARG A 99 5.98 7.50 -12.88
CA ARG A 99 5.81 8.52 -13.94
C ARG A 99 7.12 9.19 -14.34
N ARG A 100 7.95 9.54 -13.35
CA ARG A 100 9.23 10.23 -13.57
C ARG A 100 10.23 9.32 -14.28
N MET A 101 10.32 8.07 -13.85
CA MET A 101 11.23 7.08 -14.42
C MET A 101 10.80 6.59 -15.81
N GLU A 102 9.50 6.64 -16.13
CA GLU A 102 9.04 6.42 -17.51
C GLU A 102 9.50 7.55 -18.44
N ALA A 103 9.39 8.80 -18.00
CA ALA A 103 9.81 9.97 -18.77
C ALA A 103 11.34 10.07 -18.89
N ASN A 104 12.07 9.66 -17.86
CA ASN A 104 13.53 9.58 -17.87
C ASN A 104 13.99 8.31 -17.12
N PRO A 105 14.31 7.22 -17.83
CA PRO A 105 14.71 5.94 -17.24
C PRO A 105 16.00 5.96 -16.42
N LEU A 106 16.81 7.01 -16.54
CA LEU A 106 18.07 7.18 -15.80
C LEU A 106 17.90 7.90 -14.46
N LEU A 107 16.68 8.33 -14.10
CA LEU A 107 16.42 8.94 -12.81
C LEU A 107 16.42 7.93 -11.68
N ASP A 108 17.04 8.32 -10.57
CA ASP A 108 17.03 7.57 -9.32
C ASP A 108 16.05 8.16 -8.29
N PRO A 109 15.22 7.34 -7.63
CA PRO A 109 14.33 7.79 -6.58
C PRO A 109 15.08 8.08 -5.26
N PRO A 110 14.48 8.88 -4.36
CA PRO A 110 14.91 9.01 -2.97
C PRO A 110 14.97 7.65 -2.28
N ALA A 111 15.89 7.53 -1.33
CA ALA A 111 16.18 6.27 -0.65
C ALA A 111 14.95 5.59 -0.05
N PHE A 112 13.97 6.33 0.49
CA PHE A 112 12.76 5.73 1.08
C PHE A 112 11.80 5.14 0.03
N VAL A 113 11.79 5.63 -1.21
CA VAL A 113 10.99 5.06 -2.30
C VAL A 113 11.68 3.80 -2.83
N SER A 114 13.00 3.86 -3.01
CA SER A 114 13.82 2.72 -3.45
C SER A 114 13.85 1.60 -2.40
N LYS A 115 13.82 1.94 -1.10
CA LYS A 115 13.65 1.00 0.01
C LYS A 115 12.18 0.65 0.28
N GLY A 116 11.27 0.91 -0.66
CA GLY A 116 9.84 0.67 -0.48
C GLY A 116 9.52 -0.78 -0.11
N MET A 117 10.27 -1.75 -0.64
CA MET A 117 9.99 -3.18 -0.41
C MET A 117 10.13 -3.61 1.06
N PRO A 118 11.28 -3.41 1.74
CA PRO A 118 11.38 -3.73 3.16
C PRO A 118 10.41 -2.88 4.02
N ILE A 119 10.18 -1.61 3.67
CA ILE A 119 9.23 -0.75 4.39
C ILE A 119 7.82 -1.33 4.33
N VAL A 120 7.35 -1.73 3.15
CA VAL A 120 6.03 -2.33 2.95
C VAL A 120 5.91 -3.64 3.71
N LEU A 121 6.89 -4.55 3.59
CA LEU A 121 6.83 -5.85 4.27
C LEU A 121 6.79 -5.72 5.79
N VAL A 122 7.69 -4.93 6.38
CA VAL A 122 7.73 -4.73 7.84
C VAL A 122 6.46 -4.06 8.33
N SER A 123 6.00 -3.01 7.63
CA SER A 123 4.76 -2.31 8.01
C SER A 123 3.54 -3.23 7.94
N THR A 124 3.45 -4.10 6.92
CA THR A 124 2.37 -5.09 6.80
C THR A 124 2.35 -6.04 7.99
N VAL A 125 3.52 -6.57 8.40
CA VAL A 125 3.61 -7.45 9.58
C VAL A 125 3.13 -6.72 10.84
N VAL A 126 3.59 -5.50 11.07
CA VAL A 126 3.18 -4.70 12.25
C VAL A 126 1.67 -4.44 12.23
N VAL A 127 1.11 -4.05 11.07
CA VAL A 127 -0.32 -3.78 10.91
C VAL A 127 -1.17 -5.03 11.19
N VAL A 128 -0.75 -6.20 10.72
CA VAL A 128 -1.43 -7.47 10.99
C VAL A 128 -1.38 -7.81 12.47
N LEU A 129 -0.22 -7.67 13.12
CA LEU A 129 -0.08 -7.93 14.55
C LEU A 129 -0.94 -6.99 15.39
N LEU A 130 -0.99 -5.70 15.05
CA LEU A 130 -1.87 -4.74 15.72
C LEU A 130 -3.35 -5.12 15.58
N ALA A 131 -3.76 -5.60 14.41
CA ALA A 131 -5.15 -5.97 14.14
C ALA A 131 -5.61 -7.22 14.90
N GLU A 132 -4.73 -8.21 15.08
CA GLU A 132 -5.06 -9.49 15.72
C GLU A 132 -4.79 -9.49 17.23
N VAL A 133 -3.67 -8.92 17.69
CA VAL A 133 -3.28 -8.94 19.11
C VAL A 133 -3.95 -7.83 19.91
N LYS A 134 -4.18 -6.67 19.31
CA LYS A 134 -4.79 -5.48 19.94
C LYS A 134 -4.20 -5.17 21.35
N PRO A 135 -2.89 -4.94 21.46
CA PRO A 135 -2.19 -4.98 22.75
C PRO A 135 -2.51 -3.83 23.72
N PHE A 136 -3.13 -2.73 23.28
CA PHE A 136 -3.41 -1.53 24.08
C PHE A 136 -4.51 -0.66 23.47
#